data_AF-A0A293LIA7-F1
#
_entry.id   AF-A0A293LIA7-F1
#
_cell.length_a   1.000
_cell.length_b   1.000
_cell.length_c   1.000
_cell.angle_alpha   90.00
_cell.angle_beta   90.00
_cell.angle_gamma   90.00
#
_symmetry.space_group_name_H-M   'P 1'
#
loop_
_entity.id
_entity.type
_entity.pdbx_description
1 polymer ?
#
loop_
_entity_poly.entity_id
_entity_poly.type
_entity_poly.pdbx_seq_one_letter_code
_entity_poly.pdbx_strand_id
1 'polypeptide(L)'
;MDQIRPPIEVSEWYASRRDCVSVYEMSASLLDCNKEAVMSFNTGEIRTELHGGHRWKQVKHVFYNYPKGVRFVKFVHGGEDTLYWAGHYGSKMAGATVRILNQPAEGGPEKSTQNCTTPKNRDCRRLS
;
A
#
# COMPACT_ATOMS: atom_id res chain seq x y z
N MET A 1 -15.08 5.64 8.22
CA MET A 1 -14.22 4.45 8.05
C MET A 1 -14.98 3.15 7.84
N ASP A 2 -16.23 2.97 8.28
CA ASP A 2 -16.90 1.65 8.22
C ASP A 2 -17.74 1.39 6.95
N GLN A 3 -18.27 2.45 6.33
CA GLN A 3 -19.12 2.33 5.13
C GLN A 3 -18.27 2.43 3.86
N ILE A 4 -17.64 3.60 3.67
CA ILE A 4 -16.86 3.92 2.47
C ILE A 4 -15.53 3.16 2.44
N ARG A 5 -14.89 2.94 3.60
CA ARG A 5 -13.56 2.31 3.73
C ARG A 5 -12.55 2.82 2.67
N PRO A 6 -12.33 4.15 2.62
CA PRO A 6 -11.47 4.74 1.60
C PRO A 6 -10.03 4.19 1.73
N PRO A 7 -9.29 4.05 0.63
CA PRO A 7 -7.91 3.57 0.69
C PRO A 7 -7.06 4.43 1.62
N ILE A 8 -6.20 3.79 2.41
CA ILE A 8 -5.28 4.48 3.32
C ILE A 8 -3.86 4.25 2.83
N GLU A 9 -3.21 5.30 2.36
CA GLU A 9 -1.79 5.27 1.97
C GLU A 9 -0.91 5.53 3.18
N VAL A 10 0.15 4.73 3.31
CA VAL A 10 1.28 4.97 4.22
C VAL A 10 2.56 4.98 3.40
N SER A 11 3.45 5.93 3.65
CA SER A 11 4.75 5.97 2.98
C SER A 11 5.82 6.66 3.81
N GLU A 12 7.08 6.35 3.49
CA GLU A 12 8.28 6.89 4.12
C GLU A 12 9.41 6.93 3.10
N TRP A 13 10.26 7.95 3.17
CA TRP A 13 11.54 7.90 2.49
C TRP A 13 12.63 7.43 3.43
N TYR A 14 13.51 6.58 2.93
CA TYR A 14 14.67 6.08 3.66
C TYR A 14 15.95 6.18 2.82
N ALA A 15 17.10 6.31 3.50
CA ALA A 15 18.43 6.29 2.90
C ALA A 15 19.48 5.81 3.91
N SER A 16 20.64 5.37 3.43
CA SER A 16 21.83 5.10 4.25
C SER A 16 22.87 6.22 4.12
N ARG A 17 24.02 6.07 4.77
CA ARG A 17 25.19 6.90 4.44
C ARG A 17 25.90 6.34 3.21
N ARG A 18 26.86 7.12 2.68
CA ARG A 18 27.72 6.70 1.56
C ARG A 18 28.77 5.66 1.96
N ASP A 19 29.19 5.69 3.21
CA ASP A 19 30.31 4.94 3.76
C ASP A 19 29.87 3.75 4.64
N CYS A 20 28.56 3.52 4.77
CA CYS A 20 28.02 2.45 5.59
C CYS A 20 26.68 1.96 5.05
N VAL A 21 26.51 0.64 5.05
CA VAL A 21 25.21 -0.01 4.86
C VAL A 21 24.38 0.14 6.13
N SER A 22 23.06 0.31 5.98
CA SER A 22 22.11 0.30 7.08
C SER A 22 20.97 -0.67 6.80
N VAL A 23 20.32 -1.12 7.87
CA VAL A 23 19.02 -1.79 7.81
C VAL A 23 17.93 -0.76 8.04
N TYR A 24 16.85 -0.86 7.29
CA TYR A 24 15.63 -0.08 7.46
C TYR A 24 14.43 -1.04 7.62
N GLU A 25 13.51 -0.73 8.51
CA GLU A 25 12.23 -1.44 8.64
C GLU A 25 11.10 -0.44 8.81
N MET A 26 9.95 -0.74 8.24
CA MET A 26 8.70 -0.05 8.51
C MET A 26 7.54 -1.04 8.63
N SER A 27 6.68 -0.78 9.62
CA SER A 27 5.39 -1.42 9.76
C SER A 27 4.27 -0.40 9.93
N ALA A 28 3.10 -0.77 9.43
CA ALA A 28 1.88 -0.01 9.61
C ALA A 28 0.73 -0.96 9.93
N SER A 29 -0.11 -0.59 10.88
CA SER A 29 -1.29 -1.36 11.27
C SER A 29 -2.51 -0.46 11.37
N LEU A 30 -3.62 -0.91 10.80
CA LEU A 30 -4.94 -0.36 11.06
C LEU A 30 -5.48 -1.00 12.33
N LEU A 31 -5.91 -0.17 13.29
CA LEU A 31 -6.38 -0.63 14.59
C LEU A 31 -7.85 -0.31 14.81
N ASP A 32 -8.54 -1.15 15.58
CA ASP A 32 -9.92 -0.93 16.02
C ASP A 32 -10.03 0.04 17.22
N CYS A 33 -11.22 0.17 17.79
CA CYS A 33 -11.46 1.03 18.97
C CYS A 33 -10.70 0.58 20.23
N ASN A 34 -10.33 -0.70 20.32
CA ASN A 34 -9.59 -1.28 21.43
C ASN A 34 -8.07 -1.21 21.21
N LYS A 35 -7.63 -0.61 20.09
CA LYS A 35 -6.24 -0.56 19.62
C LYS A 35 -5.68 -1.92 19.19
N GLU A 36 -6.55 -2.87 18.88
CA GLU A 36 -6.16 -4.16 18.33
C GLU A 36 -6.00 -4.09 16.81
N ALA A 37 -4.97 -4.75 16.28
CA ALA A 37 -4.67 -4.71 14.85
C ALA A 37 -5.66 -5.54 14.04
N VAL A 38 -6.33 -4.89 13.08
CA VAL A 38 -7.26 -5.56 12.15
C VAL A 38 -6.65 -5.85 10.79
N MET A 39 -5.62 -5.08 10.40
CA MET A 39 -4.86 -5.28 9.17
C MET A 39 -3.48 -4.66 9.35
N SER A 40 -2.44 -5.33 8.87
CA SER A 40 -1.05 -4.90 9.04
C SER A 40 -0.24 -5.07 7.77
N PHE A 41 0.76 -4.22 7.63
CA PHE A 41 1.80 -4.24 6.61
C PHE A 41 3.16 -4.14 7.30
N ASN A 42 4.13 -4.91 6.83
CA ASN A 42 5.53 -4.79 7.25
C ASN A 42 6.40 -4.98 6.00
N THR A 43 7.43 -4.13 5.85
CA THR A 43 8.42 -4.25 4.77
C THR A 43 9.36 -5.45 4.91
N GLY A 44 9.47 -5.99 6.12
CA GLY A 44 10.64 -6.72 6.59
C GLY A 44 11.85 -5.79 6.72
N GLU A 45 12.99 -6.38 7.06
CA GLU A 45 14.27 -5.69 7.00
C GLU A 45 14.67 -5.43 5.55
N ILE A 46 14.90 -4.16 5.23
CA ILE A 46 15.45 -3.71 3.96
C ILE A 46 16.91 -3.32 4.21
N ARG A 47 17.84 -4.12 3.67
CA ARG A 47 19.26 -3.77 3.64
C ARG A 47 19.55 -2.83 2.49
N THR A 48 20.20 -1.69 2.78
CA THR A 48 20.61 -0.75 1.74
C THR A 48 21.82 -1.27 0.96
N GLU A 49 21.98 -0.81 -0.28
CA GLU A 49 23.14 -1.14 -1.11
C GLU A 49 24.39 -0.37 -0.63
N LEU A 50 25.55 -1.02 -0.67
CA LEU A 50 26.84 -0.39 -0.34
C LEU A 50 27.12 0.82 -1.24
N HIS A 51 26.89 0.68 -2.55
CA HIS A 51 27.03 1.75 -3.52
C HIS A 51 25.63 2.24 -3.95
N GLY A 52 25.18 3.34 -3.38
CA GLY A 52 23.91 3.98 -3.76
C GLY A 52 22.83 3.97 -2.68
N GLY A 53 23.05 3.32 -1.54
CA GLY A 53 22.13 3.37 -0.40
C GLY A 53 21.85 4.79 0.12
N HIS A 54 22.76 5.73 -0.13
CA HIS A 54 22.60 7.15 0.19
C HIS A 54 21.55 7.90 -0.65
N ARG A 55 21.03 7.28 -1.71
CA ARG A 55 19.92 7.85 -2.48
C ARG A 55 18.63 7.54 -1.77
N TRP A 56 17.81 8.57 -1.56
CA TRP A 56 16.47 8.41 -0.99
C TRP A 56 15.64 7.47 -1.85
N LYS A 57 15.10 6.42 -1.20
CA LYS A 57 14.13 5.48 -1.75
C LYS A 57 12.84 5.60 -0.96
N GLN A 58 11.69 5.37 -1.60
CA GLN A 58 10.40 5.43 -0.93
C GLN A 58 9.83 4.04 -0.73
N VAL A 59 9.39 3.72 0.48
CA VAL A 59 8.43 2.65 0.73
C VAL A 59 7.04 3.26 0.69
N LYS A 60 6.12 2.58 0.01
CA LYS A 60 4.71 2.95 -0.05
C LYS A 60 3.84 1.70 0.03
N HIS A 61 2.79 1.77 0.84
CA HIS A 61 1.74 0.78 0.91
C HIS A 61 0.37 1.45 0.96
N VAL A 62 -0.65 0.81 0.39
CA VAL A 62 -2.03 1.30 0.45
C VAL A 62 -2.92 0.18 0.94
N PHE A 63 -3.60 0.43 2.05
CA PHE A 63 -4.61 -0.47 2.60
C PHE A 63 -5.93 -0.30 1.83
N TYR A 64 -6.38 -1.38 1.21
CA TYR A 64 -7.68 -1.48 0.55
C TYR A 64 -8.56 -2.49 1.27
N ASN A 65 -9.88 -2.33 1.15
CA ASN A 65 -10.87 -3.33 1.58
C ASN A 65 -10.70 -3.85 3.03
N TYR A 66 -10.17 -3.01 3.92
CA TYR A 66 -9.96 -3.37 5.32
C TYR A 66 -11.30 -3.64 6.05
N PRO A 67 -11.30 -4.39 7.16
CA PRO A 67 -12.51 -4.64 7.94
C PRO A 67 -13.13 -3.34 8.45
N LYS A 68 -14.43 -3.40 8.77
CA LYS A 68 -15.08 -2.30 9.50
C LYS A 68 -14.47 -2.19 10.90
N GLY A 69 -14.58 -1.02 11.51
CA GLY A 69 -14.14 -0.78 12.88
C GLY A 69 -12.78 -0.08 12.99
N VAL A 70 -12.08 0.22 11.88
CA VAL A 70 -10.81 0.95 11.92
C VAL A 70 -11.00 2.35 12.53
N ARG A 71 -10.20 2.67 13.55
CA ARG A 71 -10.19 3.96 14.28
C ARG A 71 -8.81 4.59 14.37
N PHE A 72 -7.74 3.80 14.34
CA PHE A 72 -6.38 4.31 14.44
C PHE A 72 -5.46 3.72 13.36
N VAL A 73 -4.38 4.43 13.09
CA VAL A 73 -3.24 3.93 12.31
C VAL A 73 -2.03 3.94 13.24
N LYS A 74 -1.42 2.77 13.45
CA LYS A 74 -0.11 2.66 14.09
C LYS A 74 0.94 2.61 12.99
N PHE A 75 1.87 3.55 13.01
CA PHE A 75 2.98 3.63 12.07
C PHE A 75 4.27 3.53 12.88
N VAL A 76 5.14 2.59 12.53
CA VAL A 76 6.43 2.39 13.18
C VAL A 76 7.50 2.26 12.10
N HIS A 77 8.57 3.00 12.25
CA HIS A 77 9.77 2.85 11.43
C HIS A 77 11.01 2.69 12.30
N GLY A 78 12.07 2.14 11.73
CA GLY A 78 13.31 1.93 12.44
C GLY A 78 14.46 1.70 11.49
N GLY A 79 15.66 1.76 12.02
CA GLY A 79 16.86 1.39 11.28
C GLY A 79 18.10 1.43 12.15
N GLU A 80 19.08 0.63 11.73
CA GLU A 80 20.36 0.46 12.41
C GLU A 80 21.49 0.43 11.38
N ASP A 81 22.72 0.70 11.82
CA ASP A 81 23.88 0.49 10.96
C ASP A 81 24.30 -0.98 10.99
N THR A 82 24.97 -1.45 9.96
CA THR A 82 25.47 -2.84 9.95
C THR A 82 26.85 -2.97 10.58
N LEU A 83 27.51 -1.86 10.89
CA LEU A 83 28.87 -1.81 11.45
C LEU A 83 28.90 -1.49 12.95
N TYR A 84 27.75 -1.21 13.57
CA TYR A 84 27.60 -0.93 15.00
C TYR A 84 28.58 0.14 15.50
N TRP A 85 28.76 1.18 14.69
CA TRP A 85 29.66 2.27 15.04
C TRP A 85 29.04 3.14 16.13
N ALA A 86 29.87 3.61 17.05
CA ALA A 86 29.44 4.56 18.07
C ALA A 86 29.03 5.89 17.40
N GLY A 87 27.72 6.07 17.19
CA GLY A 87 27.12 7.29 16.65
C GLY A 87 25.82 7.03 15.89
N HIS A 88 25.38 8.01 15.09
CA HIS A 88 24.10 7.95 14.37
C HIS A 88 24.29 7.50 12.92
N TYR A 89 24.74 6.27 12.70
CA TYR A 89 25.09 5.75 11.37
C TYR A 89 24.00 4.88 10.74
N GLY A 90 22.97 4.51 11.50
CA GLY A 90 21.81 3.78 10.99
C GLY A 90 21.01 4.57 9.95
N SER A 91 19.95 3.93 9.46
CA SER A 91 19.12 4.49 8.38
C SER A 91 18.61 5.89 8.69
N LYS A 92 18.43 6.68 7.64
CA LYS A 92 17.84 8.03 7.68
C LYS A 92 16.44 7.93 7.13
N MET A 93 15.48 8.53 7.84
CA MET A 93 14.08 8.55 7.46
C MET A 93 13.57 9.99 7.42
N ALA A 94 12.73 10.31 6.44
CA ALA A 94 12.10 11.61 6.32
C ALA A 94 10.83 11.54 5.43
N GLY A 95 9.85 12.38 5.74
CA GLY A 95 8.63 12.46 4.93
C GLY A 95 7.61 11.37 5.21
N ALA A 96 7.66 10.76 6.40
CA ALA A 96 6.59 9.95 6.97
C ALA A 96 5.22 10.52 6.64
N THR A 97 4.38 9.74 5.98
CA THR A 97 3.09 10.19 5.46
C THR A 97 2.04 9.12 5.70
N VAL A 98 0.90 9.55 6.24
CA VAL A 98 -0.35 8.78 6.29
C VAL A 98 -1.43 9.62 5.62
N ARG A 99 -2.10 9.08 4.59
CA ARG A 99 -3.11 9.78 3.80
C ARG A 99 -4.35 8.92 3.62
N ILE A 100 -5.51 9.53 3.73
CA ILE A 100 -6.77 8.96 3.24
C ILE A 100 -6.91 9.38 1.79
N LEU A 101 -6.93 8.43 0.87
CA LEU A 101 -7.06 8.71 -0.55
C LEU A 101 -8.53 8.84 -0.93
N ASN A 102 -8.84 9.87 -1.69
CA ASN A 102 -10.12 9.99 -2.38
C ASN A 102 -9.99 9.35 -3.77
N GLN A 103 -9.93 8.01 -3.82
CA GLN A 103 -10.05 7.31 -5.09
C GLN A 103 -11.52 7.02 -5.38
N PRO A 104 -12.04 7.32 -6.59
CA PRO A 104 -13.27 6.69 -7.05
C PRO A 104 -13.08 5.18 -7.00
N ALA A 105 -14.10 4.44 -6.61
CA ALA A 105 -14.05 2.97 -6.65
C ALA A 105 -13.94 2.53 -8.13
N GLU A 106 -12.73 2.29 -8.62
CA GLU A 106 -12.56 1.70 -9.94
C GLU A 106 -12.81 0.18 -9.87
N GLY A 107 -13.81 -0.25 -10.65
CA GLY A 107 -13.86 -1.58 -11.27
C GLY A 107 -14.12 -2.77 -10.37
N GLY A 108 -15.38 -2.97 -9.95
CA GLY A 108 -15.86 -4.33 -9.74
C GLY A 108 -15.78 -5.13 -11.06
N PRO A 109 -15.68 -6.47 -11.04
CA PRO A 109 -15.52 -7.26 -12.26
C PRO A 109 -16.68 -6.94 -13.20
N GLU A 110 -16.32 -6.45 -14.39
CA GLU A 110 -17.21 -6.26 -15.53
C GLU A 110 -17.99 -7.57 -15.71
N LYS A 111 -19.29 -7.53 -15.42
CA LYS A 111 -20.18 -8.63 -15.78
C LYS A 111 -20.06 -8.74 -17.29
N SER A 112 -19.41 -9.79 -17.77
CA SER A 112 -19.38 -10.17 -19.17
C SER A 112 -20.83 -10.18 -19.67
N THR A 113 -21.21 -9.18 -20.44
CA THR A 113 -22.48 -9.17 -21.16
C THR A 113 -22.38 -10.32 -22.16
N GLN A 114 -22.98 -11.46 -21.82
CA GLN A 114 -23.21 -12.51 -22.80
C GLN A 114 -24.14 -11.92 -23.85
N ASN A 115 -23.59 -11.55 -25.00
CA ASN A 115 -24.36 -11.24 -26.19
C ASN A 115 -25.08 -12.51 -26.61
N CYS A 116 -26.32 -12.66 -26.14
CA CYS A 116 -27.24 -13.66 -26.61
C CYS A 116 -27.69 -13.26 -28.01
N THR A 117 -26.91 -13.64 -29.02
CA THR A 117 -27.28 -13.46 -30.44
C THR A 117 -28.46 -14.36 -30.76
N THR A 118 -29.66 -13.80 -30.77
CA THR A 118 -30.81 -14.40 -31.47
C THR A 118 -30.61 -14.23 -32.98
N PRO A 119 -30.78 -15.29 -33.80
CA PRO A 119 -30.75 -15.14 -35.25
C PRO A 119 -31.94 -14.29 -35.74
N LYS A 120 -31.65 -13.32 -36.61
CA LYS A 120 -32.64 -12.50 -37.31
C LYS A 120 -33.54 -13.41 -38.17
N ASN A 121 -34.80 -13.53 -37.80
CA ASN A 121 -35.84 -14.09 -38.66
C ASN A 121 -36.15 -13.07 -39.76
N ARG A 122 -35.90 -13.42 -41.03
CA ARG A 122 -36.29 -12.62 -42.20
C ARG A 122 -37.46 -13.28 -42.93
N ASP A 123 -38.45 -12.44 -43.19
CA ASP A 123 -39.44 -12.46 -44.27
C ASP A 123 -40.33 -13.69 -44.45
N CYS A 124 -41.63 -13.46 -44.27
CA CYS A 124 -42.67 -14.15 -45.04
C CYS A 124 -43.72 -13.11 -45.47
N ARG A 125 -43.53 -12.52 -46.66
CA ARG A 125 -44.59 -11.78 -47.36
C ARG A 125 -45.46 -12.77 -48.13
N ARG A 126 -46.77 -12.54 -48.05
CA ARG A 126 -47.84 -13.12 -48.87
C ARG A 126 -47.48 -13.26 -50.35
N LEU A 127 -47.83 -14.39 -50.92
CA LEU A 127 -48.41 -14.46 -52.27
C LEU A 127 -49.74 -15.24 -52.17
N SER A 128 -50.74 -14.65 -52.83
CA SER A 128 -52.11 -15.09 -53.18
C SER A 128 -52.62 -16.44 -52.65
#